data_AF-A0A3C0BCN4-F1
#
_entry.id   AF-A0A3C0BCN4-F1
#
_cell.length_a   1.000
_cell.length_b   1.000
_cell.length_c   1.000
_cell.angle_alpha   90.00
_cell.angle_beta   90.00
_cell.angle_gamma   90.00
#
_symmetry.space_group_name_H-M   'P 1'
#
loop_
_entity.id
_entity.type
_entity.pdbx_description
1 polymer ?
#
loop_
_entity_poly.entity_id
_entity_poly.type
_entity_poly.pdbx_seq_one_letter_code
_entity_poly.pdbx_strand_id
1 'polypeptide(L)'
;ASFQDIQKSFELVTQKDLQTFFTQWLTRTGAPEIGIKEATFIKDNPDYKVSLTLEQKQSVDPFNVDIPVGIATKNGVKTFVVNMTKKIQKFEFMLLDEPLKLEVDPQYDVFRIMDPLEVPPTWSKILASRDNLVVLPSKAGPDKQSIYSDFIERWNTMNPNQFDIVFDNEVTDLPKNKTVWIIGFENRFAEAIQATISKNKSSILGDSVIFDHRNFPKTNHSFVFTVFNPQNSNFSMAFIAIDNKDAIEGLVRKLPHYGKYSYLGFEGAEPANVAKGEWPVSGSPLIKLFSGGATDLSTVEKRTALATFDPLFSEKKMMDHIDYLASEALKGRGLGTPELDSAANYIARKFKIYGLAPLENSYFQEFSHTFSDKDKMRMKNVIGVIQGTDKDLMNHPVVVSAHYDHLGMGWPDAHKGDEGKIHYGADDNASGVSILLELARTMGTSVK
;
A
#
# COMPACT_ATOMS: atom_id res chain seq x y z
N ALA A 1 -12.14 -33.36 11.63
CA ALA A 1 -13.11 -32.31 11.99
C ALA A 1 -13.61 -31.66 10.70
N SER A 2 -14.92 -31.45 10.61
CA SER A 2 -15.63 -30.79 9.52
C SER A 2 -16.11 -29.40 9.96
N PHE A 3 -16.59 -28.57 9.03
CA PHE A 3 -17.22 -27.30 9.41
C PHE A 3 -18.47 -27.49 10.29
N GLN A 4 -19.16 -28.62 10.17
CA GLN A 4 -20.28 -28.95 11.05
C GLN A 4 -19.84 -29.19 12.50
N ASP A 5 -18.64 -29.74 12.71
CA ASP A 5 -18.08 -29.92 14.06
C ASP A 5 -17.68 -28.57 14.68
N ILE A 6 -17.19 -27.64 13.85
CA ILE A 6 -16.89 -26.26 14.27
C ILE A 6 -18.19 -25.54 14.64
N GLN A 7 -19.22 -25.62 13.79
CA GLN A 7 -20.54 -25.05 14.06
C GLN A 7 -21.06 -25.52 15.44
N LYS A 8 -21.19 -26.83 15.64
CA LYS A 8 -21.69 -27.40 16.90
C LYS A 8 -20.88 -26.92 18.11
N SER A 9 -19.56 -26.86 17.98
CA SER A 9 -18.67 -26.40 19.05
C SER A 9 -18.94 -24.93 19.42
N PHE A 10 -19.16 -24.07 18.43
CA PHE A 10 -19.50 -22.66 18.65
C PHE A 10 -20.90 -22.48 19.23
N GLU A 11 -21.89 -23.24 18.75
CA GLU A 11 -23.26 -23.21 19.26
C GLU A 11 -23.31 -23.67 20.74
N LEU A 12 -22.52 -24.68 21.12
CA LEU A 12 -22.39 -25.13 22.52
C LEU A 12 -21.86 -24.04 23.45
N VAL A 13 -20.87 -23.26 23.00
CA VAL A 13 -20.29 -22.18 23.82
C VAL A 13 -21.20 -20.95 23.86
N THR A 14 -21.74 -20.56 22.70
CA THR A 14 -22.49 -19.30 22.55
C THR A 14 -23.97 -19.42 22.89
N GLN A 15 -24.51 -20.63 22.90
CA GLN A 15 -25.94 -20.92 23.04
C GLN A 15 -26.80 -20.23 21.95
N LYS A 16 -26.21 -19.98 20.78
CA LYS A 16 -26.89 -19.40 19.60
C LYS A 16 -26.97 -20.45 18.49
N ASP A 17 -28.05 -20.44 17.72
CA ASP A 17 -28.14 -21.19 16.46
C ASP A 17 -27.32 -20.47 15.37
N LEU A 18 -26.33 -21.17 14.81
CA LEU A 18 -25.42 -20.66 13.79
C LEU A 18 -25.63 -21.36 12.44
N GLN A 19 -26.69 -22.16 12.29
CA GLN A 19 -26.98 -22.88 11.05
C GLN A 19 -27.06 -21.94 9.85
N THR A 20 -27.75 -20.81 9.99
CA THR A 20 -27.88 -19.83 8.89
C THR A 20 -26.53 -19.23 8.51
N PHE A 21 -25.69 -18.89 9.50
CA PHE A 21 -24.36 -18.35 9.28
C PHE A 21 -23.47 -19.34 8.53
N PHE A 22 -23.35 -20.58 8.99
CA PHE A 22 -22.52 -21.59 8.32
C PHE A 22 -23.08 -21.95 6.95
N THR A 23 -24.39 -22.18 6.83
CA THR A 23 -25.00 -22.56 5.55
C THR A 23 -24.73 -21.51 4.49
N GLN A 24 -24.95 -20.22 4.79
CA GLN A 24 -24.81 -19.20 3.75
C GLN A 24 -23.38 -19.03 3.24
N TRP A 25 -22.37 -19.25 4.09
CA TRP A 25 -20.96 -19.07 3.70
C TRP A 25 -20.31 -20.32 3.12
N LEU A 26 -20.85 -21.50 3.43
CA LEU A 26 -20.28 -22.77 2.96
C LEU A 26 -20.94 -23.32 1.70
N THR A 27 -22.20 -22.98 1.45
CA THR A 27 -22.98 -23.60 0.36
C THR A 27 -23.40 -22.63 -0.73
N ARG A 28 -23.27 -21.31 -0.51
CA ARG A 28 -23.64 -20.29 -1.50
C ARG A 28 -22.38 -19.69 -2.12
N THR A 29 -22.45 -19.39 -3.41
CA THR A 29 -21.42 -18.64 -4.13
C THR A 29 -21.69 -17.13 -4.03
N GLY A 30 -20.62 -16.35 -3.89
CA GLY A 30 -20.68 -14.89 -3.86
C GLY A 30 -20.66 -14.30 -2.44
N ALA A 31 -20.85 -12.99 -2.35
CA ALA A 31 -20.90 -12.24 -1.10
C ALA A 31 -21.90 -11.07 -1.25
N PRO A 32 -22.33 -10.42 -0.16
CA PRO A 32 -23.20 -9.25 -0.27
C PRO A 32 -22.47 -8.08 -0.94
N GLU A 33 -23.19 -7.30 -1.73
CA GLU A 33 -22.78 -6.00 -2.26
C GLU A 33 -23.66 -4.93 -1.60
N ILE A 34 -23.13 -4.19 -0.64
CA ILE A 34 -23.96 -3.31 0.22
C ILE A 34 -23.93 -1.89 -0.33
N GLY A 35 -25.05 -1.17 -0.26
CA GLY A 35 -25.15 0.24 -0.59
C GLY A 35 -26.13 0.98 0.32
N ILE A 36 -25.93 2.29 0.48
CA ILE A 36 -26.95 3.19 1.03
C ILE A 36 -27.91 3.54 -0.10
N LYS A 37 -29.15 3.07 0.00
CA LYS A 37 -30.23 3.46 -0.91
C LYS A 37 -30.80 4.83 -0.55
N GLU A 38 -30.95 5.08 0.74
CA GLU A 38 -31.39 6.37 1.26
C GLU A 38 -30.87 6.56 2.69
N ALA A 39 -30.46 7.78 3.03
CA ALA A 39 -30.13 8.14 4.40
C ALA A 39 -30.56 9.60 4.64
N THR A 40 -31.47 9.79 5.58
CA THR A 40 -32.06 11.08 5.95
C THR A 40 -32.16 11.19 7.47
N PHE A 41 -32.36 12.40 7.96
CA PHE A 41 -32.70 12.61 9.36
C PHE A 41 -33.75 13.70 9.50
N ILE A 42 -34.52 13.62 10.58
CA ILE A 42 -35.44 14.66 11.01
C ILE A 42 -35.12 15.05 12.45
N LYS A 43 -35.40 16.30 12.81
CA LYS A 43 -35.36 16.75 14.19
C LYS A 43 -36.68 16.36 14.87
N ASP A 44 -36.61 15.54 15.90
CA ASP A 44 -37.73 15.00 16.69
C ASP A 44 -37.57 15.47 18.15
N ASN A 45 -37.92 16.73 18.38
CA ASN A 45 -37.53 17.58 19.51
C ASN A 45 -37.56 16.86 20.90
N PRO A 46 -36.46 16.84 21.68
CA PRO A 46 -35.16 17.50 21.45
C PRO A 46 -34.17 16.69 20.59
N ASP A 47 -34.53 15.47 20.19
CA ASP A 47 -33.64 14.49 19.59
C ASP A 47 -33.63 14.57 18.05
N TYR A 48 -32.83 13.71 17.44
CA TYR A 48 -32.71 13.54 16.00
C TYR A 48 -32.99 12.08 15.64
N LYS A 49 -33.91 11.86 14.71
CA LYS A 49 -34.22 10.53 14.17
C LYS A 49 -33.56 10.35 12.81
N VAL A 50 -32.57 9.46 12.73
CA VAL A 50 -31.90 9.08 11.48
C VAL A 50 -32.62 7.88 10.88
N SER A 51 -33.00 7.98 9.61
CA SER A 51 -33.53 6.89 8.80
C SER A 51 -32.48 6.44 7.79
N LEU A 52 -32.08 5.17 7.86
CA LEU A 52 -31.12 4.55 6.94
C LEU A 52 -31.79 3.38 6.21
N THR A 53 -31.87 3.46 4.89
CA THR A 53 -32.30 2.37 4.02
C THR A 53 -31.08 1.79 3.33
N LEU A 54 -30.73 0.55 3.67
CA LEU A 54 -29.66 -0.21 3.02
C LEU A 54 -30.22 -1.08 1.90
N GLU A 55 -29.37 -1.38 0.92
CA GLU A 55 -29.63 -2.34 -0.14
C GLU A 55 -28.48 -3.36 -0.32
N GLN A 56 -28.84 -4.57 -0.76
CA GLN A 56 -27.92 -5.61 -1.20
C GLN A 56 -28.03 -5.80 -2.72
N LYS A 57 -27.07 -5.27 -3.47
CA LYS A 57 -27.10 -5.07 -4.93
C LYS A 57 -26.87 -6.33 -5.77
N GLN A 58 -26.27 -7.37 -5.19
CA GLN A 58 -25.95 -8.61 -5.92
C GLN A 58 -27.22 -9.27 -6.51
N SER A 59 -27.11 -10.07 -7.56
CA SER A 59 -28.29 -10.69 -8.20
C SER A 59 -28.89 -11.85 -7.40
N VAL A 60 -28.07 -12.56 -6.62
CA VAL A 60 -28.50 -13.69 -5.78
C VAL A 60 -29.28 -13.23 -4.55
N ASP A 61 -29.89 -14.16 -3.82
CA ASP A 61 -30.63 -13.89 -2.59
C ASP A 61 -29.83 -13.06 -1.56
N PRO A 62 -30.49 -12.30 -0.68
CA PRO A 62 -29.79 -11.55 0.36
C PRO A 62 -29.00 -12.48 1.31
N PHE A 63 -27.89 -11.97 1.81
CA PHE A 63 -27.14 -12.59 2.91
C PHE A 63 -27.68 -12.05 4.23
N ASN A 64 -27.61 -12.86 5.29
CA ASN A 64 -27.85 -12.41 6.65
C ASN A 64 -26.53 -11.87 7.21
N VAL A 65 -26.42 -10.55 7.36
CA VAL A 65 -25.18 -9.89 7.79
C VAL A 65 -25.44 -8.84 8.85
N ASP A 66 -24.59 -8.83 9.87
CA ASP A 66 -24.49 -7.76 10.86
C ASP A 66 -23.55 -6.70 10.32
N ILE A 67 -24.06 -5.47 10.18
CA ILE A 67 -23.35 -4.37 9.53
C ILE A 67 -23.13 -3.26 10.55
N PRO A 68 -21.87 -2.91 10.86
CA PRO A 68 -21.57 -1.74 11.67
C PRO A 68 -22.02 -0.45 10.97
N VAL A 69 -22.57 0.50 11.73
CA VAL A 69 -22.95 1.83 11.25
C VAL A 69 -22.38 2.86 12.21
N GLY A 70 -21.51 3.74 11.72
CA GLY A 70 -20.96 4.85 12.47
C GLY A 70 -21.65 6.16 12.09
N ILE A 71 -22.09 6.93 13.06
CA ILE A 71 -22.67 8.26 12.86
C ILE A 71 -21.86 9.29 13.65
N ALA A 72 -21.20 10.20 12.94
CA ALA A 72 -20.51 11.33 13.53
C ALA A 72 -21.49 12.48 13.78
N THR A 73 -21.43 13.06 14.97
CA THR A 73 -22.19 14.24 15.41
C THR A 73 -21.22 15.34 15.84
N LYS A 74 -21.71 16.53 16.20
CA LYS A 74 -20.85 17.61 16.71
C LYS A 74 -20.07 17.22 17.98
N ASN A 75 -20.61 16.30 18.78
CA ASN A 75 -20.14 15.98 20.14
C ASN A 75 -19.45 14.62 20.22
N GLY A 76 -19.31 13.88 19.11
CA GLY A 76 -18.64 12.60 19.08
C GLY A 76 -19.20 11.65 18.03
N VAL A 77 -18.90 10.37 18.19
CA VAL A 77 -19.35 9.29 17.30
C VAL A 77 -20.36 8.42 18.05
N LYS A 78 -21.37 7.92 17.33
CA LYS A 78 -22.28 6.87 17.78
C LYS A 78 -22.16 5.68 16.84
N THR A 79 -21.89 4.50 17.40
CA THR A 79 -21.77 3.26 16.63
C THR A 79 -22.95 2.33 16.90
N PHE A 80 -23.49 1.76 15.84
CA PHE A 80 -24.57 0.77 15.87
C PHE A 80 -24.16 -0.47 15.09
N VAL A 81 -24.86 -1.58 15.31
CA VAL A 81 -24.78 -2.76 14.44
C VAL A 81 -26.20 -3.08 14.02
N VAL A 82 -26.43 -3.19 12.71
CA VAL A 82 -27.74 -3.52 12.15
C VAL A 82 -27.69 -4.88 11.47
N ASN A 83 -28.66 -5.74 11.79
CA ASN A 83 -28.81 -7.03 11.13
C ASN A 83 -29.66 -6.87 9.86
N MET A 84 -29.04 -7.10 8.70
CA MET A 84 -29.68 -6.99 7.39
C MET A 84 -29.92 -8.39 6.80
N THR A 85 -31.18 -8.72 6.52
CA THR A 85 -31.60 -10.03 5.99
C THR A 85 -32.36 -9.92 4.67
N LYS A 86 -32.73 -8.71 4.26
CA LYS A 86 -33.52 -8.45 3.06
C LYS A 86 -32.69 -7.72 2.01
N LYS A 87 -33.16 -7.76 0.75
CA LYS A 87 -32.58 -6.99 -0.35
C LYS A 87 -32.58 -5.49 -0.11
N ILE A 88 -33.64 -4.97 0.50
CA ILE A 88 -33.75 -3.59 0.92
C ILE A 88 -34.31 -3.61 2.34
N GLN A 89 -33.68 -2.90 3.26
CA GLN A 89 -34.11 -2.88 4.66
C GLN A 89 -33.88 -1.50 5.26
N LYS A 90 -34.90 -0.99 5.97
CA LYS A 90 -34.84 0.29 6.69
C LYS A 90 -34.49 0.07 8.15
N PHE A 91 -33.63 0.94 8.67
CA PHE A 91 -33.21 1.03 10.06
C PHE A 91 -33.41 2.47 10.55
N GLU A 92 -33.66 2.62 11.84
CA GLU A 92 -33.87 3.92 12.47
C GLU A 92 -33.02 4.05 13.73
N PHE A 93 -32.39 5.21 13.92
CA PHE A 93 -31.52 5.50 15.05
C PHE A 93 -31.97 6.81 15.71
N MET A 94 -31.99 6.85 17.04
CA MET A 94 -32.24 8.05 17.81
C MET A 94 -30.91 8.62 18.32
N LEU A 95 -30.68 9.91 18.09
CA LEU A 95 -29.46 10.63 18.48
C LEU A 95 -29.82 11.88 19.27
N LEU A 96 -29.03 12.21 20.28
CA LEU A 96 -29.17 13.45 21.05
C LEU A 96 -28.58 14.68 20.33
N ASP A 97 -27.68 14.43 19.38
CA ASP A 97 -26.94 15.45 18.66
C ASP A 97 -27.20 15.33 17.15
N GLU A 98 -27.08 16.46 16.46
CA GLU A 98 -27.28 16.53 15.01
C GLU A 98 -26.26 15.63 14.28
N PRO A 99 -26.71 14.74 13.38
CA PRO A 99 -25.84 13.90 12.59
C PRO A 99 -25.16 14.72 11.48
N LEU A 100 -23.84 14.62 11.38
CA LEU A 100 -23.02 15.32 10.39
C LEU A 100 -22.58 14.42 9.25
N LYS A 101 -22.29 13.15 9.56
CA LYS A 101 -21.83 12.12 8.63
C LYS A 101 -22.25 10.74 9.12
N LEU A 102 -22.64 9.87 8.20
CA LEU A 102 -22.93 8.46 8.44
C LEU A 102 -22.08 7.61 7.51
N GLU A 103 -21.46 6.57 8.07
CA GLU A 103 -20.74 5.55 7.31
C GLU A 103 -21.24 4.16 7.70
N VAL A 104 -21.37 3.30 6.71
CA VAL A 104 -21.74 1.90 6.86
C VAL A 104 -20.47 1.07 6.68
N ASP A 105 -20.22 0.17 7.61
CA ASP A 105 -19.01 -0.65 7.68
C ASP A 105 -17.69 0.17 7.62
N PRO A 106 -17.52 1.21 8.48
CA PRO A 106 -16.40 2.15 8.37
C PRO A 106 -15.02 1.52 8.67
N GLN A 107 -15.00 0.31 9.23
CA GLN A 107 -13.78 -0.43 9.55
C GLN A 107 -13.52 -1.60 8.59
N TYR A 108 -14.38 -1.81 7.59
CA TYR A 108 -14.32 -2.96 6.67
C TYR A 108 -14.36 -4.32 7.42
N ASP A 109 -15.20 -4.41 8.45
CA ASP A 109 -15.36 -5.60 9.30
C ASP A 109 -16.26 -6.66 8.62
N VAL A 110 -17.07 -6.26 7.65
CA VAL A 110 -18.03 -7.15 6.98
C VAL A 110 -17.39 -7.79 5.75
N PHE A 111 -17.41 -9.13 5.69
CA PHE A 111 -17.06 -9.84 4.44
C PHE A 111 -18.10 -9.54 3.36
N ARG A 112 -17.70 -8.77 2.35
CA ARG A 112 -18.55 -8.28 1.26
C ARG A 112 -17.73 -7.99 0.01
N ILE A 113 -18.40 -7.89 -1.13
CA ILE A 113 -17.80 -7.32 -2.33
C ILE A 113 -17.77 -5.79 -2.15
N MET A 114 -16.60 -5.20 -2.28
CA MET A 114 -16.41 -3.75 -2.20
C MET A 114 -16.78 -3.10 -3.53
N ASP A 115 -17.47 -1.97 -3.47
CA ASP A 115 -17.64 -1.09 -4.62
C ASP A 115 -16.27 -0.48 -5.00
N PRO A 116 -15.95 -0.35 -6.29
CA PRO A 116 -14.68 0.24 -6.73
C PRO A 116 -14.37 1.60 -6.10
N LEU A 117 -15.42 2.39 -5.77
CA LEU A 117 -15.29 3.72 -5.18
C LEU A 117 -14.95 3.73 -3.69
N GLU A 118 -14.81 2.56 -3.04
CA GLU A 118 -14.42 2.42 -1.63
C GLU A 118 -12.91 2.33 -1.42
N VAL A 119 -12.16 2.27 -2.51
CA VAL A 119 -10.70 2.21 -2.52
C VAL A 119 -10.21 3.25 -3.53
N PRO A 120 -9.06 3.90 -3.30
CA PRO A 120 -8.55 4.89 -4.25
C PRO A 120 -8.29 4.25 -5.63
N PRO A 121 -8.40 5.01 -6.74
CA PRO A 121 -7.85 4.54 -8.00
C PRO A 121 -6.33 4.63 -7.87
N THR A 122 -5.61 3.54 -8.11
CA THR A 122 -4.16 3.45 -7.90
C THR A 122 -3.47 2.95 -9.15
N TRP A 123 -2.16 3.18 -9.25
CA TRP A 123 -1.36 2.68 -10.36
C TRP A 123 -1.46 1.16 -10.52
N SER A 124 -1.50 0.40 -9.42
CA SER A 124 -1.66 -1.06 -9.45
C SER A 124 -2.95 -1.52 -10.13
N LYS A 125 -4.05 -0.76 -10.03
CA LYS A 125 -5.30 -1.07 -10.75
C LYS A 125 -5.14 -0.89 -12.27
N ILE A 126 -4.35 0.09 -12.70
CA ILE A 126 -3.98 0.27 -14.11
C ILE A 126 -3.12 -0.92 -14.57
N LEU A 127 -2.09 -1.27 -13.80
CA LEU A 127 -1.17 -2.39 -14.10
C LEU A 127 -1.88 -3.75 -14.16
N ALA A 128 -2.93 -3.95 -13.37
CA ALA A 128 -3.71 -5.19 -13.34
C ALA A 128 -4.64 -5.35 -14.55
N SER A 129 -4.86 -4.29 -15.32
CA SER A 129 -5.78 -4.33 -16.46
C SER A 129 -5.14 -5.01 -17.67
N ARG A 130 -5.90 -5.90 -18.30
CA ARG A 130 -5.47 -6.65 -19.50
C ARG A 130 -6.01 -6.08 -20.81
N ASP A 131 -6.91 -5.10 -20.74
CA ASP A 131 -7.55 -4.47 -21.89
C ASP A 131 -7.42 -2.95 -21.76
N ASN A 132 -6.35 -2.42 -22.37
CA ASN A 132 -5.97 -1.02 -22.26
C ASN A 132 -6.08 -0.32 -23.61
N LEU A 133 -6.66 0.87 -23.62
CA LEU A 133 -6.62 1.79 -24.75
C LEU A 133 -5.62 2.91 -24.44
N VAL A 134 -4.54 3.02 -25.22
CA VAL A 134 -3.62 4.16 -25.19
C VAL A 134 -4.08 5.20 -26.19
N VAL A 135 -4.26 6.42 -25.70
CA VAL A 135 -4.67 7.57 -26.50
C VAL A 135 -3.52 8.56 -26.55
N LEU A 136 -2.84 8.61 -27.69
CA LEU A 136 -1.72 9.53 -27.96
C LEU A 136 -2.22 10.91 -28.44
N PRO A 137 -1.51 12.00 -28.15
CA PRO A 137 -1.95 13.34 -28.52
C PRO A 137 -1.62 13.67 -29.98
N SER A 138 -2.62 13.76 -30.86
CA SER A 138 -2.40 14.06 -32.30
C SER A 138 -1.83 15.45 -32.55
N LYS A 139 -2.06 16.40 -31.64
CA LYS A 139 -1.61 17.80 -31.75
C LYS A 139 -0.24 18.06 -31.09
N ALA A 140 0.38 17.05 -30.49
CA ALA A 140 1.72 17.21 -29.92
C ALA A 140 2.77 17.43 -31.02
N GLY A 141 3.78 18.25 -30.74
CA GLY A 141 4.90 18.45 -31.66
C GLY A 141 5.75 17.17 -31.84
N PRO A 142 6.61 17.10 -32.87
CA PRO A 142 7.36 15.88 -33.21
C PRO A 142 8.20 15.32 -32.05
N ASP A 143 8.86 16.19 -31.27
CA ASP A 143 9.69 15.78 -30.13
C ASP A 143 8.85 15.09 -29.04
N LYS A 144 7.69 15.67 -28.72
CA LYS A 144 6.75 15.10 -27.74
C LYS A 144 6.14 13.80 -28.22
N GLN A 145 5.75 13.72 -29.49
CA GLN A 145 5.27 12.47 -30.07
C GLN A 145 6.33 11.36 -29.98
N SER A 146 7.59 11.68 -30.29
CA SER A 146 8.69 10.71 -30.16
C SER A 146 8.87 10.22 -28.71
N ILE A 147 8.82 11.12 -27.72
CA ILE A 147 8.90 10.77 -26.30
C ILE A 147 7.77 9.83 -25.90
N TYR A 148 6.53 10.17 -26.26
CA TYR A 148 5.35 9.40 -25.88
C TYR A 148 5.32 8.03 -26.57
N SER A 149 5.67 7.96 -27.86
CA SER A 149 5.75 6.70 -28.59
C SER A 149 6.83 5.77 -28.02
N ASP A 150 8.04 6.28 -27.71
CA ASP A 150 9.13 5.48 -27.11
C ASP A 150 8.71 4.90 -25.75
N PHE A 151 8.10 5.72 -24.89
CA PHE A 151 7.59 5.26 -23.60
C PHE A 151 6.55 4.13 -23.76
N ILE A 152 5.59 4.28 -24.68
CA ILE A 152 4.53 3.28 -24.90
C ILE A 152 5.09 2.01 -25.56
N GLU A 153 6.02 2.12 -26.50
CA GLU A 153 6.64 0.97 -27.17
C GLU A 153 7.41 0.09 -26.18
N ARG A 154 8.16 0.69 -25.25
CA ARG A 154 8.85 -0.06 -24.18
C ARG A 154 7.85 -0.80 -23.29
N TRP A 155 6.74 -0.14 -22.96
CA TRP A 155 5.69 -0.73 -22.14
C TRP A 155 4.97 -1.89 -22.84
N ASN A 156 4.66 -1.73 -24.13
CA ASN A 156 4.06 -2.77 -24.97
C ASN A 156 5.01 -3.97 -25.16
N THR A 157 6.31 -3.72 -25.26
CA THR A 157 7.34 -4.78 -25.37
C THR A 157 7.37 -5.67 -24.12
N MET A 158 7.26 -5.08 -22.93
CA MET A 158 7.19 -5.82 -21.67
C MET A 158 5.86 -6.56 -21.47
N ASN A 159 4.78 -6.06 -22.07
CA ASN A 159 3.41 -6.54 -21.87
C ASN A 159 2.67 -6.69 -23.22
N PRO A 160 3.08 -7.65 -24.07
CA PRO A 160 2.55 -7.77 -25.42
C PRO A 160 1.04 -8.07 -25.41
N ASN A 161 0.32 -7.55 -26.40
CA ASN A 161 -1.12 -7.75 -26.63
C ASN A 161 -2.06 -7.17 -25.55
N GLN A 162 -1.59 -6.21 -24.75
CA GLN A 162 -2.43 -5.55 -23.73
C GLN A 162 -2.89 -4.15 -24.11
N PHE A 163 -2.42 -3.62 -25.24
CA PHE A 163 -2.60 -2.21 -25.63
C PHE A 163 -3.15 -2.07 -27.04
N ASP A 164 -4.32 -1.44 -27.15
CA ASP A 164 -4.78 -0.80 -28.37
C ASP A 164 -4.23 0.64 -28.38
N ILE A 165 -3.48 1.04 -29.41
CA ILE A 165 -2.86 2.37 -29.48
C ILE A 165 -3.53 3.17 -30.60
N VAL A 166 -4.06 4.34 -30.25
CA VAL A 166 -4.75 5.26 -31.17
C VAL A 166 -4.33 6.69 -30.87
N PHE A 167 -4.50 7.58 -31.84
CA PHE A 167 -4.42 9.02 -31.61
C PHE A 167 -5.76 9.57 -31.12
N ASP A 168 -5.68 10.66 -30.35
CA ASP A 168 -6.84 11.27 -29.75
C ASP A 168 -7.88 11.70 -30.79
N ASN A 169 -7.49 12.17 -31.98
CA ASN A 169 -8.38 12.55 -33.09
C ASN A 169 -9.16 11.37 -33.70
N GLU A 170 -8.72 10.13 -33.49
CA GLU A 170 -9.41 8.91 -33.97
C GLU A 170 -10.55 8.48 -33.05
N VAL A 171 -10.67 9.08 -31.85
CA VAL A 171 -11.45 8.47 -30.75
C VAL A 171 -12.84 9.02 -30.49
N THR A 172 -13.36 10.16 -30.92
CA THR A 172 -14.69 10.69 -30.47
C THR A 172 -14.89 10.73 -28.93
N ASP A 173 -15.23 9.62 -28.27
CA ASP A 173 -15.50 9.45 -26.83
C ASP A 173 -14.62 8.34 -26.21
N LEU A 174 -14.24 8.53 -24.94
CA LEU A 174 -13.47 7.51 -24.20
C LEU A 174 -14.35 6.28 -23.87
N PRO A 175 -13.84 5.05 -24.03
CA PRO A 175 -14.61 3.84 -23.74
C PRO A 175 -14.89 3.70 -22.24
N LYS A 176 -16.06 3.15 -21.90
CA LYS A 176 -16.49 2.89 -20.50
C LYS A 176 -16.16 1.50 -19.98
N ASN A 177 -15.59 0.65 -20.83
CA ASN A 177 -15.35 -0.77 -20.58
C ASN A 177 -13.89 -1.17 -20.77
N LYS A 178 -12.99 -0.19 -20.82
CA LYS A 178 -11.54 -0.39 -20.91
C LYS A 178 -10.82 0.53 -19.94
N THR A 179 -9.61 0.13 -19.56
CA THR A 179 -8.68 1.05 -18.89
C THR A 179 -8.08 1.97 -19.96
N VAL A 180 -8.08 3.28 -19.72
CA VAL A 180 -7.63 4.26 -20.73
C VAL A 180 -6.35 4.94 -20.26
N TRP A 181 -5.33 4.97 -21.10
CA TRP A 181 -4.09 5.69 -20.87
C TRP A 181 -4.08 6.96 -21.74
N ILE A 182 -4.34 8.10 -21.13
CA ILE A 182 -4.31 9.41 -21.79
C ILE A 182 -2.88 9.95 -21.69
N ILE A 183 -2.23 10.12 -22.84
CA ILE A 183 -0.82 10.52 -22.88
C ILE A 183 -0.68 11.99 -23.28
N GLY A 184 0.08 12.73 -22.49
CA GLY A 184 0.49 14.11 -22.75
C GLY A 184 -0.54 15.19 -22.38
N PHE A 185 -0.04 16.39 -22.06
CA PHE A 185 -0.90 17.56 -21.80
C PHE A 185 -1.58 18.09 -23.06
N GLU A 186 -1.05 17.74 -24.23
CA GLU A 186 -1.54 18.11 -25.55
C GLU A 186 -2.76 17.29 -25.99
N ASN A 187 -3.11 16.27 -25.21
CA ASN A 187 -4.21 15.37 -25.51
C ASN A 187 -5.56 16.07 -25.34
N ARG A 188 -6.46 15.92 -26.31
CA ARG A 188 -7.80 16.50 -26.26
C ARG A 188 -8.62 16.04 -25.05
N PHE A 189 -8.30 14.88 -24.48
CA PHE A 189 -8.98 14.32 -23.31
C PHE A 189 -8.30 14.66 -21.96
N ALA A 190 -7.21 15.44 -21.95
CA ALA A 190 -6.55 15.87 -20.72
C ALA A 190 -7.50 16.64 -19.77
N GLU A 191 -8.46 17.39 -20.33
CA GLU A 191 -9.46 18.12 -19.56
C GLU A 191 -10.40 17.21 -18.74
N ALA A 192 -10.68 15.99 -19.22
CA ALA A 192 -11.49 15.02 -18.48
C ALA A 192 -10.80 14.57 -17.18
N ILE A 193 -9.47 14.49 -17.19
CA ILE A 193 -8.66 14.18 -16.01
C ILE A 193 -8.67 15.38 -15.06
N GLN A 194 -8.49 16.60 -15.58
CA GLN A 194 -8.50 17.84 -14.82
C GLN A 194 -9.77 17.98 -13.97
N ALA A 195 -10.94 17.75 -14.57
CA ALA A 195 -12.22 17.83 -13.89
C ALA A 195 -12.32 16.88 -12.68
N THR A 196 -11.62 15.75 -12.75
CA THR A 196 -11.62 14.73 -11.69
C THR A 196 -10.64 15.08 -10.57
N ILE A 197 -9.40 15.46 -10.90
CA ILE A 197 -8.37 15.76 -9.88
C ILE A 197 -8.64 17.08 -9.13
N SER A 198 -9.39 18.02 -9.74
CA SER A 198 -9.78 19.29 -9.10
C SER A 198 -10.56 19.10 -7.80
N LYS A 199 -11.27 17.96 -7.65
CA LYS A 199 -11.97 17.59 -6.43
C LYS A 199 -11.01 17.21 -5.28
N ASN A 200 -9.77 16.87 -5.61
CA ASN A 200 -8.75 16.37 -4.69
C ASN A 200 -7.64 17.39 -4.45
N LYS A 201 -7.98 18.70 -4.41
CA LYS A 201 -7.04 19.80 -4.17
C LYS A 201 -5.82 19.79 -5.11
N SER A 202 -5.99 19.21 -6.30
CA SER A 202 -4.93 18.99 -7.28
C SER A 202 -5.40 19.52 -8.64
N SER A 203 -4.50 20.06 -9.44
CA SER A 203 -4.87 20.68 -10.71
C SER A 203 -3.68 20.78 -11.66
N ILE A 204 -3.95 20.75 -12.96
CA ILE A 204 -3.04 21.16 -14.03
C ILE A 204 -3.34 22.64 -14.28
N LEU A 205 -2.35 23.51 -14.09
CA LEU A 205 -2.50 24.96 -14.22
C LEU A 205 -1.32 25.55 -14.98
N GLY A 206 -1.59 26.15 -16.15
CA GLY A 206 -0.54 26.76 -16.98
C GLY A 206 0.61 25.79 -17.25
N ASP A 207 1.82 26.17 -16.86
CA ASP A 207 3.05 25.38 -17.04
C ASP A 207 3.40 24.51 -15.82
N SER A 208 2.41 24.18 -14.98
CA SER A 208 2.66 23.40 -13.77
C SER A 208 1.52 22.45 -13.43
N VAL A 209 1.82 21.52 -12.52
CA VAL A 209 0.89 20.59 -11.90
C VAL A 209 0.94 20.82 -10.40
N ILE A 210 -0.23 20.95 -9.78
CA ILE A 210 -0.40 21.10 -8.35
C ILE A 210 -0.85 19.75 -7.77
N PHE A 211 -0.09 19.25 -6.80
CA PHE A 211 -0.48 18.13 -5.95
C PHE A 211 -0.49 18.57 -4.50
N ASP A 212 -1.65 18.44 -3.85
CA ASP A 212 -1.78 18.76 -2.42
C ASP A 212 -1.17 20.13 -2.08
N HIS A 213 -1.59 21.15 -2.82
CA HIS A 213 -1.10 22.54 -2.72
C HIS A 213 0.38 22.79 -3.06
N ARG A 214 1.16 21.77 -3.40
CA ARG A 214 2.54 21.91 -3.89
C ARG A 214 2.56 22.03 -5.40
N ASN A 215 3.34 22.97 -5.90
CA ASN A 215 3.43 23.28 -7.31
C ASN A 215 4.69 22.66 -7.93
N PHE A 216 4.53 21.95 -9.05
CA PHE A 216 5.61 21.29 -9.78
C PHE A 216 5.61 21.75 -11.24
N PRO A 217 6.72 22.29 -11.77
CA PRO A 217 6.76 22.75 -13.15
C PRO A 217 6.61 21.57 -14.11
N LYS A 218 6.02 21.80 -15.28
CA LYS A 218 5.93 20.77 -16.34
C LYS A 218 7.30 20.46 -16.95
N THR A 219 8.16 21.48 -17.04
CA THR A 219 9.51 21.37 -17.57
C THR A 219 10.38 20.48 -16.68
N ASN A 220 11.15 19.58 -17.31
CA ASN A 220 12.01 18.59 -16.68
C ASN A 220 11.30 17.65 -15.70
N HIS A 221 9.97 17.52 -15.80
CA HIS A 221 9.16 16.66 -14.95
C HIS A 221 8.33 15.66 -15.75
N SER A 222 7.98 14.56 -15.08
CA SER A 222 7.06 13.55 -15.57
C SER A 222 5.98 13.30 -14.54
N PHE A 223 4.73 13.20 -15.00
CA PHE A 223 3.55 13.08 -14.15
C PHE A 223 2.76 11.84 -14.50
N VAL A 224 2.31 11.13 -13.48
CA VAL A 224 1.39 10.01 -13.60
C VAL A 224 0.23 10.23 -12.65
N PHE A 225 -1.00 10.09 -13.14
CA PHE A 225 -2.22 10.19 -12.35
C PHE A 225 -3.11 9.01 -12.68
N THR A 226 -3.90 8.55 -11.71
CA THR A 226 -4.97 7.59 -11.94
C THR A 226 -6.27 8.16 -11.43
N VAL A 227 -7.34 7.96 -12.18
CA VAL A 227 -8.69 8.34 -11.78
C VAL A 227 -9.67 7.24 -12.18
N PHE A 228 -10.86 7.22 -11.60
CA PHE A 228 -11.92 6.36 -12.12
C PHE A 228 -12.44 6.87 -13.45
N ASN A 229 -12.89 5.96 -14.30
CA ASN A 229 -13.67 6.34 -15.47
C ASN A 229 -15.02 6.93 -14.99
N PRO A 230 -15.35 8.18 -15.35
CA PRO A 230 -16.54 8.85 -14.84
C PRO A 230 -17.85 8.19 -15.28
N GLN A 231 -17.82 7.39 -16.35
CA GLN A 231 -18.97 6.65 -16.84
C GLN A 231 -19.10 5.25 -16.21
N ASN A 232 -18.02 4.70 -15.65
CA ASN A 232 -18.01 3.37 -15.04
C ASN A 232 -16.81 3.20 -14.08
N SER A 233 -17.05 3.30 -12.78
CA SER A 233 -16.00 3.21 -11.74
C SER A 233 -15.28 1.87 -11.66
N ASN A 234 -15.77 0.81 -12.32
CA ASN A 234 -15.05 -0.46 -12.44
C ASN A 234 -13.77 -0.33 -13.30
N PHE A 235 -13.70 0.68 -14.15
CA PHE A 235 -12.52 0.97 -14.98
C PHE A 235 -11.85 2.24 -14.51
N SER A 236 -10.54 2.32 -14.73
CA SER A 236 -9.73 3.46 -14.36
C SER A 236 -9.10 4.09 -15.60
N MET A 237 -8.72 5.35 -15.49
CA MET A 237 -7.95 6.07 -16.49
C MET A 237 -6.62 6.45 -15.88
N ALA A 238 -5.54 6.26 -16.63
CA ALA A 238 -4.22 6.80 -16.34
C ALA A 238 -4.00 8.06 -17.18
N PHE A 239 -3.40 9.09 -16.60
CA PHE A 239 -2.80 10.19 -17.34
C PHE A 239 -1.30 10.15 -17.16
N ILE A 240 -0.55 10.22 -18.25
CA ILE A 240 0.92 10.19 -18.23
C ILE A 240 1.44 11.32 -19.10
N ALA A 241 2.27 12.19 -18.53
CA ALA A 241 3.00 13.20 -19.28
C ALA A 241 4.49 13.11 -18.93
N ILE A 242 5.35 13.22 -19.94
CA ILE A 242 6.80 13.07 -19.83
C ILE A 242 7.42 14.25 -20.57
N ASP A 243 8.26 15.02 -19.88
CA ASP A 243 8.97 16.13 -20.50
C ASP A 243 10.36 15.74 -20.99
N ASN A 244 11.10 15.00 -20.16
CA ASN A 244 12.48 14.63 -20.42
C ASN A 244 12.55 13.22 -21.03
N LYS A 245 13.07 13.11 -22.27
CA LYS A 245 13.26 11.84 -22.98
C LYS A 245 14.15 10.87 -22.21
N ASP A 246 15.21 11.36 -21.58
CA ASP A 246 16.18 10.54 -20.87
C ASP A 246 15.57 9.87 -19.62
N ALA A 247 14.44 10.39 -19.13
CA ALA A 247 13.72 9.81 -18.00
C ALA A 247 12.97 8.50 -18.34
N ILE A 248 12.73 8.20 -19.62
CA ILE A 248 11.86 7.09 -20.04
C ILE A 248 12.33 5.76 -19.46
N GLU A 249 13.62 5.43 -19.59
CA GLU A 249 14.17 4.16 -19.10
C GLU A 249 14.00 4.03 -17.58
N GLY A 250 14.33 5.09 -16.84
CA GLY A 250 14.16 5.13 -15.40
C GLY A 250 12.69 5.01 -14.97
N LEU A 251 11.75 5.64 -15.70
CA LEU A 251 10.32 5.60 -15.42
C LEU A 251 9.76 4.20 -15.64
N VAL A 252 10.07 3.58 -16.78
CA VAL A 252 9.67 2.21 -17.13
C VAL A 252 10.10 1.22 -16.03
N ARG A 253 11.34 1.36 -15.54
CA ARG A 253 11.86 0.54 -14.44
C ARG A 253 11.21 0.84 -13.09
N LYS A 254 10.96 2.12 -12.78
CA LYS A 254 10.47 2.54 -11.45
C LYS A 254 8.98 2.34 -11.26
N LEU A 255 8.14 2.67 -12.25
CA LEU A 255 6.68 2.70 -12.11
C LEU A 255 6.04 1.40 -11.57
N PRO A 256 6.50 0.17 -11.90
CA PRO A 256 5.99 -1.05 -11.29
C PRO A 256 6.07 -1.08 -9.75
N HIS A 257 7.02 -0.35 -9.16
CA HIS A 257 7.22 -0.29 -7.70
C HIS A 257 6.34 0.76 -7.00
N TYR A 258 5.57 1.57 -7.75
CA TYR A 258 4.72 2.64 -7.21
C TYR A 258 3.22 2.29 -7.23
N GLY A 259 2.88 1.00 -7.26
CA GLY A 259 1.51 0.52 -7.44
C GLY A 259 0.47 1.08 -6.47
N LYS A 260 0.83 1.43 -5.23
CA LYS A 260 -0.14 1.93 -4.25
C LYS A 260 -0.59 3.37 -4.48
N TYR A 261 0.15 4.17 -5.25
CA TYR A 261 -0.11 5.60 -5.36
C TYR A 261 -1.13 5.91 -6.46
N SER A 262 -1.93 6.95 -6.24
CA SER A 262 -2.86 7.51 -7.23
C SER A 262 -2.24 8.59 -8.09
N TYR A 263 -1.20 9.26 -7.58
CA TYR A 263 -0.44 10.23 -8.36
C TYR A 263 1.05 10.15 -8.04
N LEU A 264 1.85 10.49 -9.04
CA LEU A 264 3.30 10.51 -9.01
C LEU A 264 3.83 11.70 -9.81
N GLY A 265 4.89 12.31 -9.30
CA GLY A 265 5.70 13.30 -10.00
C GLY A 265 7.17 12.91 -9.90
N PHE A 266 7.87 12.99 -11.03
CA PHE A 266 9.29 12.69 -11.14
C PHE A 266 10.03 13.87 -11.76
N GLU A 267 11.26 14.13 -11.31
CA GLU A 267 12.12 15.20 -11.83
C GLU A 267 13.40 14.60 -12.44
N GLY A 268 13.85 15.18 -13.57
CA GLY A 268 15.16 14.91 -14.16
C GLY A 268 15.24 13.65 -15.03
N ALA A 269 16.40 13.49 -15.68
CA ALA A 269 16.75 12.35 -16.53
C ALA A 269 16.85 11.04 -15.74
N GLU A 270 17.29 11.09 -14.49
CA GLU A 270 17.17 9.99 -13.54
C GLU A 270 15.95 10.25 -12.66
N PRO A 271 14.74 9.77 -13.05
CA PRO A 271 13.47 10.29 -12.53
C PRO A 271 13.38 10.14 -11.01
N ALA A 272 13.71 11.21 -10.29
CA ALA A 272 13.68 11.28 -8.84
C ALA A 272 12.25 11.57 -8.42
N ASN A 273 11.68 10.79 -7.50
CA ASN A 273 10.29 11.00 -7.10
C ASN A 273 10.19 12.25 -6.21
N VAL A 274 9.48 13.27 -6.69
CA VAL A 274 9.27 14.56 -6.01
C VAL A 274 7.83 14.73 -5.50
N ALA A 275 6.90 13.94 -6.05
CA ALA A 275 5.52 13.88 -5.60
C ALA A 275 5.00 12.44 -5.63
N LYS A 276 4.25 12.05 -4.59
CA LYS A 276 3.51 10.80 -4.53
C LYS A 276 2.39 10.91 -3.50
N GLY A 277 1.28 10.23 -3.75
CA GLY A 277 0.20 10.11 -2.77
C GLY A 277 -1.00 9.35 -3.32
N GLU A 278 -2.01 9.21 -2.47
CA GLU A 278 -3.27 8.53 -2.77
C GLU A 278 -4.40 9.55 -2.74
N TRP A 279 -5.39 9.40 -3.63
CA TRP A 279 -6.60 10.21 -3.56
C TRP A 279 -7.45 9.81 -2.35
N PRO A 280 -8.14 10.75 -1.71
CA PRO A 280 -9.11 10.40 -0.69
C PRO A 280 -10.25 9.57 -1.28
N VAL A 281 -10.76 8.61 -0.51
CA VAL A 281 -11.95 7.85 -0.84
C VAL A 281 -13.17 8.71 -0.55
N SER A 282 -13.67 9.42 -1.57
CA SER A 282 -14.79 10.37 -1.41
C SER A 282 -16.09 9.92 -2.09
N GLY A 283 -16.07 8.78 -2.79
CA GLY A 283 -17.18 8.30 -3.63
C GLY A 283 -17.88 7.05 -3.12
N SER A 284 -17.53 6.55 -1.94
CA SER A 284 -18.08 5.29 -1.43
C SER A 284 -19.62 5.34 -1.34
N PRO A 285 -20.34 4.31 -1.82
CA PRO A 285 -21.79 4.21 -1.69
C PRO A 285 -22.24 3.92 -0.25
N LEU A 286 -21.30 3.74 0.67
CA LEU A 286 -21.52 3.49 2.08
C LEU A 286 -21.31 4.74 2.95
N ILE A 287 -21.13 5.91 2.33
CA ILE A 287 -20.97 7.18 3.05
C ILE A 287 -22.13 8.12 2.70
N LYS A 288 -22.72 8.72 3.73
CA LYS A 288 -23.65 9.84 3.62
C LYS A 288 -23.11 11.04 4.38
N LEU A 289 -22.89 12.14 3.66
CA LEU A 289 -22.65 13.46 4.26
C LEU A 289 -23.99 14.19 4.46
N PHE A 290 -24.23 14.67 5.67
CA PHE A 290 -25.38 15.50 6.00
C PHE A 290 -25.02 17.00 6.00
N SER A 291 -23.73 17.34 6.15
CA SER A 291 -23.21 18.71 6.07
C SER A 291 -21.95 18.79 5.21
N GLY A 292 -21.75 19.92 4.51
CA GLY A 292 -20.68 20.10 3.52
C GLY A 292 -19.23 20.15 4.06
N GLY A 293 -19.05 20.18 5.39
CA GLY A 293 -17.74 20.18 6.06
C GLY A 293 -17.41 18.87 6.79
N ALA A 294 -18.26 17.86 6.69
CA ALA A 294 -18.13 16.64 7.48
C ALA A 294 -17.25 15.55 6.86
N THR A 295 -16.69 15.76 5.67
CA THR A 295 -15.92 14.75 4.92
C THR A 295 -14.83 14.09 5.76
N ASP A 296 -14.05 14.91 6.48
CA ASP A 296 -12.89 14.48 7.28
C ASP A 296 -13.26 14.00 8.70
N LEU A 297 -14.55 14.05 9.08
CA LEU A 297 -14.98 13.54 10.38
C LEU A 297 -14.87 12.01 10.40
N SER A 298 -14.24 11.49 11.43
CA SER A 298 -14.21 10.05 11.69
C SER A 298 -15.58 9.58 12.20
N THR A 299 -16.02 8.41 11.73
CA THR A 299 -17.22 7.70 12.19
C THR A 299 -16.87 6.48 13.05
N VAL A 300 -15.60 6.32 13.39
CA VAL A 300 -15.08 5.22 14.19
C VAL A 300 -14.61 5.78 15.53
N GLU A 301 -15.06 5.17 16.62
CA GLU A 301 -14.52 5.50 17.93
C GLU A 301 -13.04 5.09 18.00
N LYS A 302 -12.18 5.97 18.51
CA LYS A 302 -10.79 5.60 18.80
C LYS A 302 -10.79 4.51 19.88
N ARG A 303 -10.41 3.29 19.50
CA ARG A 303 -10.22 2.18 20.44
C ARG A 303 -8.76 2.13 20.87
N THR A 304 -8.52 1.96 22.17
CA THR A 304 -7.23 1.51 22.68
C THR A 304 -7.11 0.00 22.47
N ALA A 305 -5.88 -0.51 22.31
CA ALA A 305 -5.65 -1.94 22.23
C ALA A 305 -6.24 -2.64 23.49
N LEU A 306 -6.95 -3.75 23.30
CA LEU A 306 -7.55 -4.53 24.40
C LEU A 306 -6.50 -5.10 25.36
N ALA A 307 -5.31 -5.36 24.84
CA ALA A 307 -4.12 -5.68 25.61
C ALA A 307 -2.93 -5.06 24.88
N THR A 308 -2.02 -4.46 25.64
CA THR A 308 -0.68 -4.10 25.18
C THR A 308 0.28 -5.06 25.85
N PHE A 309 0.97 -5.88 25.07
CA PHE A 309 2.07 -6.67 25.60
C PHE A 309 3.26 -5.74 25.86
N ASP A 310 4.03 -6.04 26.91
CA ASP A 310 5.35 -5.44 27.02
C ASP A 310 6.14 -5.75 25.75
N PRO A 311 6.85 -4.77 25.17
CA PRO A 311 7.65 -5.01 23.97
C PRO A 311 8.60 -6.19 24.18
N LEU A 312 8.49 -7.21 23.32
CA LEU A 312 9.34 -8.40 23.39
C LEU A 312 10.82 -8.03 23.26
N PHE A 313 11.11 -6.97 22.50
CA PHE A 313 12.44 -6.44 22.27
C PHE A 313 12.62 -5.09 22.95
N SER A 314 13.81 -4.85 23.48
CA SER A 314 14.15 -3.60 24.12
C SER A 314 14.53 -2.56 23.07
N GLU A 315 13.72 -1.51 22.93
CA GLU A 315 14.01 -0.35 22.06
C GLU A 315 15.42 0.18 22.31
N LYS A 316 15.78 0.39 23.59
CA LYS A 316 17.11 0.86 23.96
C LYS A 316 18.22 -0.06 23.42
N LYS A 317 18.10 -1.38 23.55
CA LYS A 317 19.14 -2.31 23.09
C LYS A 317 19.22 -2.37 21.57
N MET A 318 18.08 -2.29 20.88
CA MET A 318 18.05 -2.18 19.42
C MET A 318 18.79 -0.92 18.97
N MET A 319 18.51 0.22 19.61
CA MET A 319 19.22 1.47 19.34
C MET A 319 20.72 1.38 19.66
N ASP A 320 21.11 0.76 20.79
CA ASP A 320 22.52 0.56 21.11
C ASP A 320 23.25 -0.29 20.02
N HIS A 321 22.55 -1.23 19.37
CA HIS A 321 23.09 -1.99 18.23
C HIS A 321 23.17 -1.15 16.96
N ILE A 322 22.11 -0.38 16.65
CA ILE A 322 22.05 0.52 15.48
C ILE A 322 23.15 1.58 15.58
N ASP A 323 23.28 2.25 16.72
CA ASP A 323 24.24 3.33 16.94
C ASP A 323 25.68 2.85 16.74
N TYR A 324 26.02 1.65 17.22
CA TYR A 324 27.34 1.08 16.99
C TYR A 324 27.55 0.71 15.52
N LEU A 325 26.60 -0.02 14.93
CA LEU A 325 26.74 -0.52 13.56
C LEU A 325 26.79 0.65 12.56
N ALA A 326 26.00 1.69 12.78
CA ALA A 326 25.90 2.90 11.98
C ALA A 326 26.82 4.02 12.48
N SER A 327 27.85 3.71 13.28
CA SER A 327 28.79 4.72 13.76
C SER A 327 29.78 5.17 12.67
N GLU A 328 30.30 6.39 12.81
CA GLU A 328 31.43 6.89 12.00
C GLU A 328 32.63 5.93 12.01
N ALA A 329 32.85 5.24 13.14
CA ALA A 329 33.94 4.28 13.29
C ALA A 329 33.83 3.08 12.33
N LEU A 330 32.61 2.71 11.91
CA LEU A 330 32.39 1.64 10.95
C LEU A 330 32.23 2.12 9.51
N LYS A 331 32.31 3.43 9.25
CA LYS A 331 32.38 4.03 7.90
C LYS A 331 31.46 3.39 6.86
N GLY A 332 30.24 3.08 7.26
CA GLY A 332 29.22 2.50 6.38
C GLY A 332 29.42 1.05 5.96
N ARG A 333 30.35 0.31 6.59
CA ARG A 333 30.47 -1.17 6.46
C ARG A 333 30.56 -1.62 5.00
N GLY A 334 31.38 -0.92 4.20
CA GLY A 334 31.58 -1.20 2.78
C GLY A 334 32.16 -2.59 2.54
N LEU A 335 31.80 -3.21 1.41
CA LEU A 335 32.34 -4.52 1.03
C LEU A 335 33.88 -4.54 1.00
N GLY A 336 34.45 -5.61 1.58
CA GLY A 336 35.90 -5.82 1.63
C GLY A 336 36.67 -4.91 2.60
N THR A 337 35.98 -4.10 3.42
CA THR A 337 36.64 -3.18 4.36
C THR A 337 36.92 -3.83 5.72
N PRO A 338 37.96 -3.36 6.46
CA PRO A 338 38.18 -3.73 7.86
C PRO A 338 36.98 -3.38 8.78
N GLU A 339 36.22 -2.35 8.43
CA GLU A 339 35.04 -1.93 9.16
C GLU A 339 33.89 -2.95 9.03
N LEU A 340 33.71 -3.54 7.84
CA LEU A 340 32.80 -4.68 7.65
C LEU A 340 33.22 -5.88 8.51
N ASP A 341 34.52 -6.18 8.56
CA ASP A 341 35.06 -7.23 9.43
C ASP A 341 34.79 -6.95 10.92
N SER A 342 34.86 -5.68 11.33
CA SER A 342 34.57 -5.24 12.69
C SER A 342 33.08 -5.40 13.03
N ALA A 343 32.19 -5.10 12.08
CA ALA A 343 30.75 -5.37 12.23
C ALA A 343 30.46 -6.87 12.37
N ALA A 344 31.07 -7.71 11.53
CA ALA A 344 30.92 -9.16 11.61
C ALA A 344 31.38 -9.73 12.96
N ASN A 345 32.54 -9.27 13.46
CA ASN A 345 33.08 -9.66 14.76
C ASN A 345 32.17 -9.24 15.92
N TYR A 346 31.55 -8.06 15.83
CA TYR A 346 30.56 -7.60 16.80
C TYR A 346 29.35 -8.53 16.85
N ILE A 347 28.77 -8.87 15.70
CA ILE A 347 27.59 -9.74 15.59
C ILE A 347 27.91 -11.14 16.15
N ALA A 348 29.04 -11.74 15.75
CA ALA A 348 29.47 -13.05 16.25
C ALA A 348 29.64 -13.06 17.78
N ARG A 349 30.21 -11.97 18.33
CA ARG A 349 30.34 -11.81 19.78
C ARG A 349 28.98 -11.75 20.47
N LYS A 350 28.01 -11.03 19.91
CA LYS A 350 26.65 -10.95 20.45
C LYS A 350 25.96 -12.31 20.40
N PHE A 351 26.02 -13.04 19.29
CA PHE A 351 25.51 -14.42 19.20
C PHE A 351 26.08 -15.32 20.29
N LYS A 352 27.40 -15.28 20.50
CA LYS A 352 28.05 -16.05 21.56
C LYS A 352 27.56 -15.65 22.96
N ILE A 353 27.47 -14.35 23.26
CA ILE A 353 26.96 -13.84 24.54
C ILE A 353 25.51 -14.28 24.77
N TYR A 354 24.70 -14.29 23.71
CA TYR A 354 23.30 -14.68 23.74
C TYR A 354 23.09 -16.20 23.73
N GLY A 355 24.17 -16.99 23.66
CA GLY A 355 24.14 -18.43 23.83
C GLY A 355 23.89 -19.24 22.56
N LEU A 356 23.91 -18.61 21.38
CA LEU A 356 23.84 -19.31 20.10
C LEU A 356 25.15 -20.05 19.84
N ALA A 357 25.08 -21.25 19.28
CA ALA A 357 26.24 -22.01 18.83
C ALA A 357 26.73 -21.50 17.46
N PRO A 358 28.02 -21.62 17.13
CA PRO A 358 28.46 -21.45 15.75
C PRO A 358 27.87 -22.56 14.85
N LEU A 359 27.81 -22.29 13.54
CA LEU A 359 27.59 -23.37 12.59
C LEU A 359 28.88 -24.20 12.51
N GLU A 360 28.78 -25.49 12.82
CA GLU A 360 29.93 -26.38 12.97
C GLU A 360 30.94 -25.85 14.00
N ASN A 361 32.08 -25.30 13.54
CA ASN A 361 33.19 -24.86 14.38
C ASN A 361 33.44 -23.34 14.33
N SER A 362 32.67 -22.59 13.53
CA SER A 362 32.91 -21.15 13.31
C SER A 362 31.61 -20.37 13.15
N TYR A 363 31.55 -19.16 13.72
CA TYR A 363 30.47 -18.21 13.39
C TYR A 363 30.65 -17.62 11.99
N PHE A 364 31.82 -17.77 11.36
CA PHE A 364 32.14 -17.18 10.08
C PHE A 364 32.15 -18.23 8.98
N GLN A 365 31.34 -18.00 7.96
CA GLN A 365 31.42 -18.69 6.68
C GLN A 365 32.06 -17.74 5.66
N GLU A 366 33.33 -17.96 5.32
CA GLU A 366 34.06 -17.12 4.38
C GLU A 366 33.74 -17.45 2.92
N PHE A 367 33.68 -16.42 2.08
CA PHE A 367 33.56 -16.55 0.63
C PHE A 367 34.30 -15.41 -0.07
N SER A 368 34.41 -15.49 -1.40
CA SER A 368 34.99 -14.43 -2.20
C SER A 368 34.21 -14.19 -3.48
N HIS A 369 34.18 -12.95 -3.93
CA HIS A 369 33.53 -12.55 -5.17
C HIS A 369 34.39 -11.53 -5.92
N THR A 370 34.38 -11.60 -7.25
CA THR A 370 35.04 -10.63 -8.12
C THR A 370 33.97 -9.76 -8.76
N PHE A 371 34.01 -8.45 -8.53
CA PHE A 371 33.09 -7.50 -9.14
C PHE A 371 33.67 -6.97 -10.46
N SER A 372 32.82 -6.49 -11.37
CA SER A 372 33.25 -6.00 -12.69
C SER A 372 34.25 -4.85 -12.63
N ASP A 373 34.20 -4.06 -11.56
CA ASP A 373 34.94 -2.82 -11.33
C ASP A 373 35.85 -2.88 -10.09
N LYS A 374 35.96 -4.05 -9.44
CA LYS A 374 36.83 -4.27 -8.27
C LYS A 374 37.53 -5.62 -8.33
N ASP A 375 38.72 -5.69 -7.74
CA ASP A 375 39.41 -6.96 -7.50
C ASP A 375 38.60 -7.92 -6.62
N LYS A 376 39.03 -9.19 -6.61
CA LYS A 376 38.45 -10.24 -5.76
C LYS A 376 38.40 -9.80 -4.29
N MET A 377 37.20 -9.63 -3.76
CA MET A 377 36.97 -9.30 -2.36
C MET A 377 36.67 -10.57 -1.57
N ARG A 378 37.22 -10.64 -0.35
CA ARG A 378 36.86 -11.65 0.63
C ARG A 378 35.81 -11.09 1.58
N MET A 379 34.77 -11.87 1.84
CA MET A 379 33.64 -11.51 2.70
C MET A 379 33.29 -12.72 3.58
N LYS A 380 32.43 -12.51 4.57
CA LYS A 380 31.98 -13.58 5.45
C LYS A 380 30.53 -13.42 5.85
N ASN A 381 29.79 -14.53 5.89
CA ASN A 381 28.52 -14.56 6.59
C ASN A 381 28.77 -14.79 8.08
N VAL A 382 27.90 -14.25 8.94
CA VAL A 382 27.92 -14.50 10.39
C VAL A 382 26.72 -15.35 10.76
N ILE A 383 26.95 -16.58 11.25
CA ILE A 383 25.90 -17.58 11.47
C ILE A 383 25.92 -18.04 12.92
N GLY A 384 24.81 -17.81 13.62
CA GLY A 384 24.53 -18.35 14.94
C GLY A 384 23.35 -19.31 14.88
N VAL A 385 23.44 -20.42 15.61
CA VAL A 385 22.49 -21.53 15.58
C VAL A 385 21.87 -21.73 16.97
N ILE A 386 20.55 -21.86 17.01
CA ILE A 386 19.81 -22.42 18.15
C ILE A 386 19.40 -23.83 17.74
N GLN A 387 19.91 -24.84 18.46
CA GLN A 387 19.65 -26.23 18.11
C GLN A 387 18.20 -26.60 18.42
N GLY A 388 17.47 -27.16 17.44
CA GLY A 388 16.15 -27.71 17.67
C GLY A 388 16.20 -28.93 18.59
N THR A 389 15.22 -29.06 19.48
CA THR A 389 15.12 -30.16 20.46
C THR A 389 14.27 -31.34 19.96
N ASP A 390 13.45 -31.12 18.94
CA ASP A 390 12.63 -32.15 18.31
C ASP A 390 13.48 -32.99 17.34
N LYS A 391 13.55 -34.30 17.58
CA LYS A 391 14.39 -35.23 16.80
C LYS A 391 13.93 -35.40 15.35
N ASP A 392 12.63 -35.27 15.09
CA ASP A 392 12.08 -35.44 13.75
C ASP A 392 12.25 -34.17 12.91
N LEU A 393 12.31 -33.00 13.58
CA LEU A 393 12.41 -31.69 12.93
C LEU A 393 13.82 -31.07 12.97
N MET A 394 14.78 -31.66 13.69
CA MET A 394 16.11 -31.04 13.87
C MET A 394 16.91 -30.81 12.58
N ASN A 395 16.52 -31.45 11.48
CA ASN A 395 17.13 -31.29 10.16
C ASN A 395 16.37 -30.31 9.24
N HIS A 396 15.33 -29.63 9.76
CA HIS A 396 14.52 -28.66 9.03
C HIS A 396 14.75 -27.25 9.61
N PRO A 397 15.81 -26.54 9.17
CA PRO A 397 16.15 -25.25 9.75
C PRO A 397 15.16 -24.16 9.34
N VAL A 398 14.85 -23.28 10.28
CA VAL A 398 14.24 -21.97 10.00
C VAL A 398 15.37 -20.95 9.95
N VAL A 399 15.50 -20.24 8.83
CA VAL A 399 16.53 -19.22 8.65
C VAL A 399 15.92 -17.83 8.80
N VAL A 400 16.41 -17.08 9.77
CA VAL A 400 16.16 -15.64 9.92
C VAL A 400 17.45 -14.93 9.56
N SER A 401 17.37 -13.93 8.68
CA SER A 401 18.56 -13.25 8.15
C SER A 401 18.37 -11.75 8.06
N ALA A 402 19.50 -11.05 8.13
CA ALA A 402 19.66 -9.63 7.82
C ALA A 402 21.06 -9.47 7.21
N HIS A 403 21.22 -8.56 6.25
CA HIS A 403 22.56 -8.21 5.78
C HIS A 403 23.15 -7.14 6.69
N TYR A 404 24.48 -7.13 6.84
CA TYR A 404 25.17 -6.26 7.80
C TYR A 404 26.18 -5.33 7.12
N ASP A 405 26.44 -5.53 5.84
CA ASP A 405 27.14 -4.59 4.97
C ASP A 405 26.25 -3.41 4.60
N HIS A 406 26.89 -2.34 4.10
CA HIS A 406 26.21 -1.25 3.43
C HIS A 406 27.19 -0.55 2.45
N LEU A 407 26.82 0.61 1.91
CA LEU A 407 27.52 1.26 0.78
C LEU A 407 28.91 1.83 1.12
N GLY A 408 29.33 1.80 2.38
CA GLY A 408 30.61 2.37 2.80
C GLY A 408 30.71 3.86 2.48
N MET A 409 31.57 4.20 1.51
CA MET A 409 31.77 5.57 1.01
C MET A 409 30.94 5.89 -0.25
N GLY A 410 29.94 5.06 -0.58
CA GLY A 410 29.04 5.26 -1.73
C GLY A 410 29.27 4.32 -2.91
N TRP A 411 29.77 3.10 -2.68
CA TRP A 411 29.92 2.09 -3.73
C TRP A 411 28.81 1.03 -3.60
N PRO A 412 28.26 0.49 -4.72
CA PRO A 412 28.63 0.78 -6.12
C PRO A 412 28.00 2.05 -6.68
N ASP A 413 26.97 2.57 -6.01
CA ASP A 413 26.19 3.71 -6.48
C ASP A 413 25.93 4.66 -5.30
N ALA A 414 26.12 5.95 -5.53
CA ALA A 414 25.85 7.02 -4.59
C ALA A 414 25.03 8.08 -5.27
N HIS A 415 24.11 8.69 -4.53
CA HIS A 415 23.41 9.85 -5.05
C HIS A 415 24.38 10.99 -5.35
N LYS A 416 24.08 11.73 -6.41
CA LYS A 416 24.88 12.87 -6.84
C LYS A 416 25.05 13.87 -5.69
N GLY A 417 26.30 14.16 -5.32
CA GLY A 417 26.66 15.03 -4.21
C GLY A 417 26.96 14.30 -2.90
N ASP A 418 26.74 12.99 -2.82
CA ASP A 418 27.07 12.14 -1.67
C ASP A 418 28.25 11.19 -1.93
N GLU A 419 28.91 11.32 -3.09
CA GLU A 419 30.09 10.53 -3.42
C GLU A 419 31.21 10.75 -2.40
N GLY A 420 31.77 9.66 -1.88
CA GLY A 420 32.86 9.74 -0.90
C GLY A 420 32.42 10.18 0.50
N LYS A 421 31.12 10.27 0.78
CA LYS A 421 30.58 10.45 2.14
C LYS A 421 30.28 9.10 2.79
N ILE A 422 30.30 9.06 4.12
CA ILE A 422 29.90 7.88 4.87
C ILE A 422 28.40 7.64 4.69
N HIS A 423 28.04 6.47 4.19
CA HIS A 423 26.69 5.97 4.16
C HIS A 423 26.48 5.13 5.41
N TYR A 424 25.83 5.67 6.44
CA TYR A 424 25.80 5.03 7.76
C TYR A 424 24.99 3.72 7.81
N GLY A 425 23.99 3.55 6.95
CA GLY A 425 23.20 2.33 6.87
C GLY A 425 22.48 1.97 8.17
N ALA A 426 21.88 2.97 8.83
CA ALA A 426 21.16 2.78 10.08
C ALA A 426 19.87 1.97 9.86
N ASP A 427 19.05 2.37 8.88
CA ASP A 427 17.85 1.63 8.49
C ASP A 427 18.16 0.50 7.50
N ASP A 428 19.17 0.69 6.63
CA ASP A 428 19.63 -0.30 5.67
C ASP A 428 21.08 -0.71 5.98
N ASN A 429 21.34 -1.72 6.80
CA ASN A 429 20.38 -2.57 7.50
C ASN A 429 20.82 -2.87 8.94
N ALA A 430 21.40 -1.87 9.62
CA ALA A 430 21.70 -2.01 11.04
C ALA A 430 20.42 -2.26 11.87
N SER A 431 19.27 -1.71 11.44
CA SER A 431 17.97 -1.95 12.06
C SER A 431 17.56 -3.43 12.01
N GLY A 432 17.64 -4.10 10.85
CA GLY A 432 17.33 -5.52 10.74
C GLY A 432 18.29 -6.41 11.53
N VAL A 433 19.59 -6.06 11.55
CA VAL A 433 20.57 -6.74 12.42
C VAL A 433 20.21 -6.55 13.90
N SER A 434 19.75 -5.37 14.31
CA SER A 434 19.38 -5.11 15.70
C SER A 434 18.18 -5.95 16.17
N ILE A 435 17.19 -6.13 15.30
CA ILE A 435 16.02 -6.99 15.53
C ILE A 435 16.48 -8.45 15.65
N LEU A 436 17.34 -8.90 14.73
CA LEU A 436 17.89 -10.25 14.76
C LEU A 436 18.67 -10.51 16.06
N LEU A 437 19.46 -9.54 16.53
CA LEU A 437 20.20 -9.64 17.78
C LEU A 437 19.29 -9.67 19.01
N GLU A 438 18.21 -8.90 19.06
CA GLU A 438 17.24 -8.99 20.15
C GLU A 438 16.45 -10.31 20.12
N LEU A 439 16.12 -10.82 18.93
CA LEU A 439 15.53 -12.16 18.78
C LEU A 439 16.49 -13.23 19.30
N ALA A 440 17.76 -13.20 18.89
CA ALA A 440 18.80 -14.11 19.35
C ALA A 440 18.98 -14.03 20.88
N ARG A 441 18.95 -12.82 21.46
CA ARG A 441 19.03 -12.62 22.91
C ARG A 441 17.86 -13.27 23.63
N THR A 442 16.64 -13.08 23.14
CA THR A 442 15.42 -13.59 23.79
C THR A 442 15.27 -15.10 23.62
N MET A 443 15.59 -15.65 22.45
CA MET A 443 15.47 -17.09 22.20
C MET A 443 16.66 -17.90 22.74
N GLY A 444 17.89 -17.39 22.59
CA GLY A 444 19.09 -18.13 22.99
C GLY A 444 19.19 -18.43 24.49
N THR A 445 18.52 -17.64 25.32
CA THR A 445 18.40 -17.91 26.77
C THR A 445 17.21 -18.80 27.14
N SER A 446 16.20 -18.89 26.28
CA SER A 446 14.90 -19.51 26.61
C SER A 446 14.74 -20.93 26.06
N VAL A 447 15.59 -21.34 25.11
CA VAL A 447 15.53 -22.63 24.41
C VAL A 447 16.59 -23.62 24.95
N LYS A 448 17.08 -23.43 26.18
CA LYS A 448 18.05 -24.34 26.82
C LYS A 448 17.39 -25.35 27.76
#